data_AF-A0A7V1M1C1-F1
#
_entry.id   AF-A0A7V1M1C1-F1
#
_cell.length_a   1.000
_cell.length_b   1.000
_cell.length_c   1.000
_cell.angle_alpha   90.00
_cell.angle_beta   90.00
_cell.angle_gamma   90.00
#
_symmetry.space_group_name_H-M   'P 1'
#
loop_
_entity.id
_entity.type
_entity.pdbx_description
1 polymer ?
#
loop_
_entity_poly.entity_id
_entity_poly.type
_entity_poly.pdbx_seq_one_letter_code
_entity_poly.pdbx_strand_id
1 'polypeptide(L)'
;MTYDKALELLMEYTETPGLQKHAYAVEAAMRAYARHFKADEERWAVTGLLHDFDYEKFPETHPYKGCELLRELGVEEDIVTAIMGHATYTGVPRESLMAKALFAVDELCGFITAVTLVRPNKSLGEVKVKSVKKKIKDKR
;
A
#
# COMPACT_ATOMS: atom_id res chain seq x y z
N MET A 1 -2.38 -9.99 -13.26
CA MET A 1 -0.95 -9.66 -13.50
C MET A 1 -0.05 -10.46 -12.56
N THR A 2 1.18 -10.84 -12.94
CA THR A 2 2.13 -11.55 -12.06
C THR A 2 2.89 -10.58 -11.14
N TYR A 3 3.39 -11.07 -10.01
CA TYR A 3 4.19 -10.26 -9.09
C TYR A 3 5.42 -9.61 -9.76
N ASP A 4 6.18 -10.34 -10.57
CA ASP A 4 7.39 -9.81 -11.21
C ASP A 4 7.08 -8.62 -12.13
N LYS A 5 5.97 -8.68 -12.88
CA LYS A 5 5.50 -7.56 -13.71
C LYS A 5 5.06 -6.36 -12.88
N ALA A 6 4.43 -6.61 -11.73
CA ALA A 6 4.07 -5.55 -10.80
C ALA A 6 5.32 -4.87 -10.21
N LEU A 7 6.36 -5.66 -9.90
CA LEU A 7 7.63 -5.13 -9.43
C LEU A 7 8.33 -4.30 -10.50
N GLU A 8 8.39 -4.78 -11.75
CA GLU A 8 8.91 -4.00 -12.88
C GLU A 8 8.17 -2.67 -13.04
N LEU A 9 6.83 -2.69 -12.97
CA LEU A 9 6.01 -1.49 -13.09
C LEU A 9 6.24 -0.49 -11.94
N LEU A 10 6.36 -0.98 -10.70
CA LEU A 10 6.73 -0.13 -9.55
C LEU A 10 8.07 0.54 -9.80
N MET A 11 9.08 -0.23 -10.22
CA MET A 11 10.43 0.30 -10.44
C MET A 11 10.50 1.28 -11.62
N GLU A 12 9.61 1.15 -12.60
CA GLU A 12 9.49 2.08 -13.72
C GLU A 12 8.86 3.42 -13.30
N TYR A 13 7.88 3.41 -12.40
CA TYR A 13 7.10 4.60 -12.04
C TYR A 13 7.54 5.28 -10.75
N THR A 14 8.24 4.56 -9.88
CA THR A 14 8.67 5.03 -8.56
C THR A 14 10.19 4.91 -8.42
N GLU A 15 10.90 6.02 -8.51
CA GLU A 15 12.36 6.09 -8.36
C GLU A 15 12.77 6.40 -6.92
N THR A 16 11.90 7.07 -6.16
CA THR A 16 12.20 7.50 -4.80
C THR A 16 12.30 6.30 -3.85
N PRO A 17 13.45 6.04 -3.20
CA PRO A 17 13.63 4.87 -2.35
C PRO A 17 12.70 4.82 -1.13
N GLY A 18 12.21 5.98 -0.68
CA GLY A 18 11.22 6.08 0.38
C GLY A 18 9.85 5.54 -0.03
N LEU A 19 9.39 5.88 -1.24
CA LEU A 19 8.12 5.42 -1.80
C LEU A 19 8.17 3.94 -2.13
N GLN A 20 9.28 3.45 -2.69
CA GLN A 20 9.49 2.00 -2.88
C GLN A 20 9.40 1.23 -1.56
N LYS A 21 10.04 1.74 -0.49
CA LYS A 21 9.95 1.12 0.85
C LYS A 21 8.54 1.14 1.42
N HIS A 22 7.76 2.19 1.16
CA HIS A 22 6.35 2.25 1.52
C HIS A 22 5.55 1.17 0.80
N ALA A 23 5.70 1.06 -0.53
CA ALA A 23 5.07 0.00 -1.33
C ALA A 23 5.39 -1.41 -0.80
N TYR A 24 6.66 -1.70 -0.49
CA TYR A 24 7.04 -2.99 0.11
C TYR A 24 6.44 -3.22 1.50
N ALA A 25 6.30 -2.17 2.31
CA ALA A 25 5.68 -2.29 3.64
C ALA A 25 4.19 -2.60 3.53
N VAL A 26 3.48 -1.91 2.62
CA VAL A 26 2.06 -2.14 2.33
C VAL A 26 1.85 -3.53 1.73
N GLU A 27 2.69 -3.95 0.79
CA GLU A 27 2.71 -5.31 0.24
C GLU A 27 2.82 -6.36 1.37
N ALA A 28 3.79 -6.20 2.27
CA ALA A 28 3.99 -7.14 3.38
C ALA A 28 2.76 -7.24 4.30
N ALA A 29 2.10 -6.11 4.57
CA ALA A 29 0.87 -6.08 5.36
C ALA A 29 -0.30 -6.74 4.61
N MET A 30 -0.43 -6.50 3.31
CA MET A 30 -1.45 -7.10 2.46
C MET A 30 -1.30 -8.62 2.37
N ARG A 31 -0.07 -9.13 2.20
CA ARG A 31 0.22 -10.58 2.27
C ARG A 31 -0.20 -11.18 3.61
N ALA A 32 0.03 -10.48 4.72
CA ALA A 32 -0.38 -10.96 6.04
C ALA A 32 -1.91 -11.06 6.16
N TYR A 33 -2.66 -10.09 5.64
CA TYR A 33 -4.12 -10.16 5.62
C TYR A 33 -4.65 -11.21 4.63
N ALA A 34 -4.00 -11.42 3.49
CA ALA A 34 -4.38 -12.47 2.55
C ALA A 34 -4.34 -13.84 3.24
N ARG A 35 -3.26 -14.14 3.96
CA ARG A 35 -3.14 -15.36 4.79
C ARG A 35 -4.21 -15.44 5.87
N HIS A 36 -4.49 -14.32 6.55
CA HIS A 36 -5.52 -14.27 7.59
C HIS A 36 -6.93 -14.59 7.04
N PHE A 37 -7.26 -14.04 5.88
CA PHE A 37 -8.56 -14.25 5.22
C PHE A 37 -8.60 -15.49 4.31
N LYS A 38 -7.51 -16.27 4.22
CA LYS A 38 -7.36 -17.41 3.31
C LYS A 38 -7.64 -17.03 1.84
N ALA A 39 -7.19 -15.85 1.45
CA ALA A 39 -7.29 -15.32 0.10
C ALA A 39 -6.01 -15.59 -0.70
N ASP A 40 -6.04 -15.26 -1.99
CA ASP A 40 -4.88 -15.32 -2.87
C ASP A 40 -3.82 -14.30 -2.44
N GLU A 41 -2.68 -14.78 -1.97
CA GLU A 41 -1.61 -13.93 -1.46
C GLU A 41 -0.94 -13.09 -2.55
N GLU A 42 -0.79 -13.61 -3.77
CA GLU A 42 -0.11 -12.88 -4.85
C GLU A 42 -0.96 -11.69 -5.31
N ARG A 43 -2.28 -11.88 -5.43
CA ARG A 43 -3.20 -10.79 -5.77
C ARG A 43 -3.13 -9.66 -4.76
N TRP A 44 -3.15 -9.98 -3.47
CA TRP A 44 -3.08 -8.98 -2.40
C TRP A 44 -1.72 -8.28 -2.36
N ALA A 45 -0.64 -9.01 -2.63
CA ALA A 45 0.69 -8.44 -2.76
C ALA A 45 0.74 -7.42 -3.90
N VAL A 46 0.27 -7.78 -5.10
CA VAL A 46 0.22 -6.88 -6.26
C VAL A 46 -0.59 -5.62 -5.93
N THR A 47 -1.77 -5.77 -5.30
CA THR A 47 -2.59 -4.63 -4.88
C THR A 47 -1.84 -3.69 -3.92
N GLY A 48 -1.16 -4.25 -2.92
CA GLY A 48 -0.39 -3.45 -1.97
C GLY A 48 0.85 -2.81 -2.58
N LEU A 49 1.54 -3.51 -3.49
CA LEU A 49 2.74 -3.02 -4.16
C LEU A 49 2.45 -1.84 -5.09
N LEU A 50 1.30 -1.87 -5.76
CA LEU A 50 0.93 -0.91 -6.81
C LEU A 50 -0.12 0.12 -6.37
N HIS A 51 -0.46 0.25 -5.09
CA HIS A 51 -1.47 1.23 -4.70
C HIS A 51 -1.05 2.68 -5.03
N ASP A 52 0.24 2.99 -4.87
CA ASP A 52 0.84 4.33 -4.99
C ASP A 52 1.82 4.47 -6.16
N PHE A 53 1.97 3.47 -7.03
CA PHE A 53 3.05 3.48 -8.04
C PHE A 53 3.01 4.71 -8.96
N ASP A 54 1.82 5.25 -9.24
CA ASP A 54 1.64 6.43 -10.08
C ASP A 54 1.87 7.76 -9.35
N TYR A 55 1.92 7.77 -8.02
CA TYR A 55 1.98 8.98 -7.20
C TYR A 55 3.18 9.88 -7.54
N GLU A 56 4.37 9.30 -7.73
CA GLU A 56 5.58 10.08 -8.00
C GLU A 56 5.54 10.80 -9.35
N LYS A 57 4.96 10.17 -10.39
CA LYS A 57 4.84 10.77 -11.73
C LYS A 57 3.58 11.60 -11.91
N PHE A 58 2.51 11.28 -11.18
CA PHE A 58 1.18 11.86 -11.36
C PHE A 58 0.51 12.25 -10.02
N PRO A 59 1.14 13.08 -9.18
CA PRO A 59 0.65 13.35 -7.83
C PRO A 59 -0.73 14.01 -7.81
N GLU A 60 -1.03 14.86 -8.79
CA GLU A 60 -2.31 15.61 -8.87
C GLU A 60 -3.50 14.73 -9.30
N THR A 61 -3.22 13.62 -9.98
CA THR A 61 -4.26 12.74 -10.53
C THR A 61 -4.20 11.34 -9.95
N HIS A 62 -3.30 11.06 -9.02
CA HIS A 62 -3.27 9.82 -8.28
C HIS A 62 -4.61 9.58 -7.55
N PRO A 63 -5.13 8.35 -7.43
CA PRO A 63 -4.67 7.13 -8.10
C PRO A 63 -5.32 6.92 -9.48
N TYR A 64 -6.02 7.92 -10.04
CA TYR A 64 -6.76 7.76 -11.28
C TYR A 64 -5.86 7.35 -12.45
N LYS A 65 -4.67 7.97 -12.57
CA LYS A 65 -3.77 7.66 -13.69
C LYS A 65 -3.20 6.25 -13.57
N GLY A 66 -2.81 5.83 -12.38
CA GLY A 66 -2.39 4.47 -12.11
C GLY A 66 -3.49 3.46 -12.42
N CYS A 67 -4.72 3.72 -11.98
CA CYS A 67 -5.86 2.84 -12.26
C CYS A 67 -6.20 2.74 -13.75
N GLU A 68 -6.07 3.83 -14.52
CA GLU A 68 -6.21 3.80 -15.98
C GLU A 68 -5.16 2.87 -16.62
N LEU A 69 -3.88 3.05 -16.27
CA LEU A 69 -2.78 2.22 -16.78
C LEU A 69 -2.95 0.74 -16.40
N LEU A 70 -3.37 0.44 -15.18
CA LEU A 70 -3.61 -0.94 -14.75
C LEU A 70 -4.72 -1.61 -15.57
N ARG A 71 -5.78 -0.87 -15.93
CA ARG A 71 -6.83 -1.40 -16.83
C ARG A 71 -6.31 -1.66 -18.24
N GLU A 72 -5.48 -0.76 -18.78
CA GLU A 72 -4.84 -0.95 -20.09
C GLU A 72 -3.94 -2.20 -20.12
N LEU A 73 -3.27 -2.49 -18.99
CA LEU A 73 -2.44 -3.68 -18.80
C LEU A 73 -3.26 -4.96 -18.51
N GLY A 74 -4.60 -4.86 -18.48
CA GLY A 74 -5.50 -6.00 -18.25
C GLY A 74 -5.51 -6.51 -16.81
N VAL A 75 -5.19 -5.64 -15.84
CA VAL A 75 -5.31 -5.97 -14.42
C VAL A 75 -6.79 -6.06 -14.04
N GLU A 76 -7.10 -7.05 -13.21
CA GLU A 76 -8.46 -7.38 -12.81
C GLU A 76 -9.12 -6.23 -12.02
N GLU A 77 -10.39 -5.94 -12.33
CA GLU A 77 -11.09 -4.74 -11.83
C GLU A 77 -11.26 -4.71 -10.31
N ASP A 78 -11.26 -5.86 -9.63
CA ASP A 78 -11.29 -5.92 -8.16
C ASP A 78 -10.02 -5.35 -7.51
N ILE A 79 -8.85 -5.57 -8.14
CA ILE A 79 -7.57 -4.96 -7.74
C ILE A 79 -7.62 -3.45 -8.01
N VAL A 80 -8.04 -3.06 -9.22
CA VAL A 80 -8.13 -1.64 -9.60
C VAL A 80 -9.12 -0.89 -8.72
N THR A 81 -10.26 -1.49 -8.38
CA THR A 81 -11.26 -0.92 -7.46
C THR A 81 -10.69 -0.78 -6.04
N ALA A 82 -9.93 -1.77 -5.56
CA ALA A 82 -9.27 -1.67 -4.26
C ALA A 82 -8.27 -0.51 -4.23
N ILE A 83 -7.44 -0.37 -5.27
CA ILE A 83 -6.51 0.74 -5.41
C ILE A 83 -7.27 2.06 -5.50
N MET A 84 -8.27 2.21 -6.38
CA MET A 84 -9.05 3.45 -6.45
C MET A 84 -9.68 3.82 -5.09
N GLY A 85 -10.11 2.82 -4.32
CA GLY A 85 -10.75 2.99 -3.02
C GLY A 85 -9.79 3.30 -1.86
N HIS A 86 -8.46 3.29 -2.04
CA HIS A 86 -7.54 3.69 -0.97
C HIS A 86 -7.54 5.22 -0.79
N ALA A 87 -7.71 5.97 -1.88
CA ALA A 87 -7.87 7.42 -1.85
C ALA A 87 -9.32 7.81 -1.52
N THR A 88 -9.52 8.55 -0.42
CA THR A 88 -10.88 8.88 0.06
C THR A 88 -11.64 9.82 -0.86
N TYR A 89 -10.95 10.68 -1.61
CA TYR A 89 -11.55 11.65 -2.53
C TYR A 89 -12.09 11.05 -3.82
N THR A 90 -11.81 9.77 -4.12
CA THR A 90 -12.34 9.09 -5.31
C THR A 90 -13.82 8.74 -5.16
N GLY A 91 -14.32 8.69 -3.92
CA GLY A 91 -15.69 8.27 -3.62
C GLY A 91 -15.97 6.78 -3.85
N VAL A 92 -14.97 6.00 -4.28
CA VAL A 92 -15.14 4.56 -4.53
C VAL A 92 -15.30 3.81 -3.19
N PRO A 93 -16.38 3.02 -3.03
CA PRO A 93 -16.61 2.29 -1.78
C PRO A 93 -15.65 1.11 -1.63
N ARG A 94 -15.16 0.91 -0.40
CA ARG A 94 -14.32 -0.24 -0.02
C ARG A 94 -15.20 -1.41 0.40
N GLU A 95 -15.80 -2.12 -0.55
CA GLU A 95 -16.72 -3.23 -0.25
C GLU A 95 -15.98 -4.53 0.09
N SER A 96 -14.96 -4.87 -0.71
CA SER A 96 -14.18 -6.10 -0.57
C SER A 96 -13.28 -6.09 0.66
N LEU A 97 -12.91 -7.28 1.15
CA LEU A 97 -11.92 -7.41 2.23
C LEU A 97 -10.56 -6.83 1.83
N MET A 98 -10.17 -6.98 0.55
CA MET A 98 -8.93 -6.43 0.02
C MET A 98 -8.92 -4.90 0.07
N ALA A 99 -9.99 -4.25 -0.38
CA ALA A 99 -10.09 -2.79 -0.37
C ALA A 99 -10.11 -2.22 1.07
N LYS A 100 -10.83 -2.89 1.98
CA LYS A 100 -10.84 -2.52 3.41
C LYS A 100 -9.48 -2.69 4.06
N ALA A 101 -8.78 -3.78 3.75
CA ALA A 101 -7.44 -4.04 4.27
C ALA A 101 -6.43 -3.03 3.74
N LEU A 102 -6.41 -2.78 2.42
CA LEU A 102 -5.49 -1.82 1.79
C LEU A 102 -5.60 -0.45 2.47
N PHE A 103 -6.81 0.08 2.54
CA PHE A 103 -7.08 1.36 3.19
C PHE A 103 -6.66 1.40 4.66
N ALA A 104 -6.80 0.28 5.38
CA ALA A 104 -6.43 0.21 6.79
C ALA A 104 -4.90 0.13 7.00
N VAL A 105 -4.16 -0.46 6.07
CA VAL A 105 -2.73 -0.71 6.24
C VAL A 105 -1.84 0.35 5.62
N ASP A 106 -2.31 1.08 4.61
CA ASP A 106 -1.54 2.09 3.89
C ASP A 106 -0.90 3.12 4.85
N GLU A 107 -1.71 4.01 5.42
CA GLU A 107 -1.26 5.01 6.41
C GLU A 107 -0.59 4.38 7.64
N LEU A 108 -1.01 3.16 8.03
CA LEU A 108 -0.42 2.47 9.16
C LEU A 108 1.03 2.05 8.88
N CYS A 109 1.35 1.64 7.66
CA CYS A 109 2.71 1.29 7.24
C CYS A 109 3.62 2.53 7.24
N GLY A 110 3.14 3.64 6.67
CA GLY A 110 3.83 4.93 6.73
C GLY A 110 4.09 5.37 8.17
N PHE A 111 3.06 5.28 9.02
CA PHE A 111 3.18 5.62 10.43
C PHE A 111 4.19 4.74 11.19
N ILE A 112 4.13 3.41 11.04
CA ILE A 112 5.10 2.49 11.67
C ILE A 112 6.52 2.81 11.21
N THR A 113 6.71 3.12 9.93
CA THR A 113 8.00 3.53 9.37
C THR A 113 8.50 4.82 10.03
N ALA A 114 7.65 5.86 10.11
CA ALA A 114 7.99 7.11 10.80
C ALA A 114 8.33 6.89 12.29
N VAL A 115 7.56 6.04 12.98
CA VAL A 115 7.85 5.66 14.37
C VAL A 115 9.20 4.95 14.52
N THR A 116 9.60 4.19 13.52
CA THR A 116 10.89 3.49 13.46
C THR A 116 12.04 4.47 13.25
N LEU A 117 11.90 5.39 12.30
CA LEU A 117 12.97 6.32 11.89
C LEU A 117 13.37 7.33 12.97
N VAL A 118 12.47 7.67 13.89
CA VAL A 118 12.78 8.56 15.03
C VAL A 118 13.47 7.86 16.20
N ARG A 119 13.68 6.54 16.13
CA ARG A 119 14.42 5.79 17.16
C ARG A 119 15.93 5.86 16.90
N PRO A 120 16.78 5.85 17.95
CA PRO A 120 18.23 5.91 17.78
C PRO A 120 18.79 4.84 16.82
N ASN A 121 18.31 3.60 16.96
CA ASN A 121 18.79 2.46 16.18
C ASN A 121 18.09 2.31 14.82
N LYS A 122 17.03 3.10 14.54
CA LYS A 122 16.23 3.04 13.30
C LYS A 122 15.79 1.63 12.88
N SER A 123 15.61 0.73 13.87
CA SER A 123 15.34 -0.69 13.64
C SER A 123 13.88 -1.03 13.92
N LEU A 124 13.22 -1.67 12.93
CA LEU A 124 11.83 -2.12 13.04
C LEU A 124 11.67 -3.21 14.13
N GLY A 125 12.68 -4.05 14.33
CA GLY A 125 12.65 -5.13 15.33
C GLY A 125 12.51 -4.65 16.77
N GLU A 126 12.84 -3.39 17.05
CA GLU A 126 12.69 -2.78 18.38
C GLU A 126 11.34 -2.07 18.56
N VAL A 127 10.52 -2.00 17.51
CA VAL A 127 9.22 -1.34 17.53
C VAL A 127 8.18 -2.27 18.10
N LYS A 128 7.87 -2.06 19.39
CA LYS A 128 6.79 -2.78 20.08
C LYS A 128 5.44 -2.23 19.66
N VAL A 129 4.45 -3.12 19.45
CA VAL A 129 3.06 -2.76 19.13
C VAL A 129 2.47 -1.76 20.12
N LYS A 130 2.77 -1.90 21.42
CA LYS A 130 2.31 -0.96 22.47
C LYS A 130 2.83 0.47 22.23
N SER A 131 4.05 0.62 21.71
CA SER A 131 4.62 1.93 21.39
C SER A 131 3.90 2.59 20.21
N VAL A 132 3.60 1.83 19.16
CA VAL A 132 2.83 2.30 17.99
C VAL A 132 1.43 2.75 18.45
N LYS A 133 0.71 1.89 19.18
CA LYS A 133 -0.62 2.21 19.73
C LYS A 133 -0.63 3.45 20.64
N LYS A 134 0.44 3.67 21.41
CA LYS A 134 0.57 4.87 22.25
C LYS A 134 0.72 6.12 21.39
N LYS A 135 1.58 6.08 20.36
CA LYS A 135 1.80 7.22 19.47
C LYS A 135 0.58 7.57 18.62
N ILE A 136 -0.22 6.60 18.17
CA ILE A 136 -1.49 6.88 17.44
C ILE A 136 -2.44 7.75 18.27
N LYS A 137 -2.41 7.62 19.60
CA LYS A 137 -3.26 8.39 20.52
C LYS A 137 -2.65 9.73 20.93
N ASP A 138 -1.40 9.98 20.55
CA ASP A 138 -0.70 11.23 20.88
C ASP A 138 -1.22 12.32 19.95
N LYS A 139 -2.10 13.19 20.46
CA LYS A 139 -2.77 14.26 19.71
C LYS A 139 -1.93 15.55 19.63
N ARG A 140 -0.62 15.44 19.76
CA ARG A 140 0.27 16.60 19.68
C ARG A 140 0.41 17.10 18.26
#